data_AF-A0A926ADI3-F1
#
_entry.id   AF-A0A926ADI3-F1
#
_cell.length_a   1.000
_cell.length_b   1.000
_cell.length_c   1.000
_cell.angle_alpha   90.00
_cell.angle_beta   90.00
_cell.angle_gamma   90.00
#
_symmetry.space_group_name_H-M   'P 1'
#
loop_
_entity.id
_entity.type
_entity.pdbx_description
1 polymer ?
#
loop_
_entity_poly.entity_id
_entity_poly.type
_entity_poly.pdbx_seq_one_letter_code
_entity_poly.pdbx_strand_id
1 'polypeptide(L)'
;MLLPLAFLIVLIQTPVWLLMMIAPQQPLTDRLTRSYLIFIPIIVMYILFLIAMIIEIFSLNNTFSIAIRNIPTVPSDNLQPVLNAIQRGFDVPSALLSALLATTVLDLAAGILASNEMERLGTPVRTQRAMLAAMFLLGPVGMLVFAIWHLRNQRPTATQPPVGSGGSTPPSTPSISSATSIGSANTGEVNVAPGS
;
A
#
# COMPACT_ATOMS: atom_id res chain seq x y z
N MET A 1 3.99 15.57 -2.34
CA MET A 1 3.55 15.97 -0.98
C MET A 1 3.67 14.86 0.07
N LEU A 2 3.72 13.58 -0.31
CA LEU A 2 3.84 12.47 0.65
C LEU A 2 5.19 12.41 1.40
N LEU A 3 6.28 12.85 0.78
CA LEU A 3 7.63 12.79 1.37
C LEU A 3 7.81 13.66 2.64
N PRO A 4 7.42 14.95 2.67
CA PRO A 4 7.48 15.72 3.91
C PRO A 4 6.53 15.20 5.00
N LEU A 5 5.38 14.65 4.62
CA LEU A 5 4.43 14.01 5.54
C LEU A 5 5.07 12.76 6.20
N ALA A 6 5.71 11.91 5.39
CA ALA A 6 6.43 10.73 5.85
C ALA A 6 7.57 11.10 6.79
N PHE A 7 8.36 12.12 6.42
CA PHE A 7 9.44 12.62 7.26
C PHE A 7 8.92 13.11 8.61
N LEU A 8 7.82 13.87 8.63
CA LEU A 8 7.20 14.37 9.86
C LEU A 8 6.73 13.21 10.77
N ILE A 9 6.14 12.16 10.19
CA ILE A 9 5.72 10.97 10.94
C ILE A 9 6.92 10.30 11.61
N VAL A 10 7.98 10.04 10.84
CA VAL A 10 9.19 9.41 11.38
C VAL A 10 9.82 10.29 12.47
N LEU A 11 9.85 11.61 12.26
CA LEU A 11 10.41 12.58 13.21
C LEU A 11 9.63 12.63 14.53
N ILE A 12 8.32 12.44 14.52
CA ILE A 12 7.50 12.42 15.74
C ILE A 12 7.52 11.04 16.38
N GLN A 13 7.42 9.98 15.59
CA GLN A 13 7.28 8.62 16.07
C GLN A 13 8.57 8.07 16.69
N THR A 14 9.72 8.35 16.09
CA THR A 14 11.00 7.77 16.50
C THR A 14 11.43 8.22 17.91
N PRO A 15 11.34 9.53 18.25
CA PRO A 15 11.63 9.99 19.62
C PRO A 15 10.71 9.35 20.67
N VAL A 16 9.43 9.14 20.34
CA VAL A 16 8.46 8.51 21.26
C VAL A 16 8.83 7.06 21.51
N TRP A 17 9.15 6.32 20.45
CA TRP A 17 9.66 4.95 20.53
C TRP A 17 10.94 4.87 21.37
N LEU A 18 11.89 5.77 21.11
CA LEU A 18 13.16 5.85 21.83
C LEU A 18 12.92 6.14 23.32
N LEU A 19 11.98 7.03 23.64
CA LEU A 19 11.61 7.36 25.01
C LEU A 19 11.06 6.13 25.76
N MET A 20 10.20 5.34 25.11
CA MET A 20 9.66 4.09 25.67
C MET A 20 10.73 3.02 25.88
N MET A 21 11.70 2.90 24.97
CA MET A 21 12.80 1.94 25.13
C MET A 21 13.78 2.37 26.23
N ILE A 22 14.21 3.63 26.23
CA ILE A 22 15.27 4.09 27.14
C ILE A 22 14.70 4.25 28.55
N ALA A 23 13.52 4.83 28.69
CA ALA A 23 13.01 5.25 29.99
C ALA A 23 11.50 5.00 30.14
N PRO A 24 11.07 3.72 30.15
CA PRO A 24 9.65 3.36 30.22
C PRO A 24 8.95 3.85 31.50
N GLN A 25 9.69 3.95 32.61
CA GLN A 25 9.14 4.31 33.93
C GLN A 25 9.30 5.81 34.28
N GLN A 26 9.80 6.63 33.36
CA GLN A 26 9.87 8.07 33.62
C GLN A 26 8.45 8.65 33.68
N PRO A 27 8.16 9.57 34.62
CA PRO A 27 6.84 10.20 34.73
C PRO A 27 6.44 10.97 33.46
N LEU A 28 7.41 11.43 32.66
CA LEU A 28 7.15 12.04 31.36
C LEU A 28 6.62 10.99 30.38
N THR A 29 7.27 9.84 30.27
CA THR A 29 6.84 8.72 29.43
C THR A 29 5.47 8.24 29.84
N ASP A 30 5.25 8.01 31.14
CA ASP A 30 3.96 7.55 31.68
C ASP A 30 2.83 8.57 31.44
N ARG A 31 3.11 9.86 31.59
CA ARG A 31 2.16 10.91 31.19
C ARG A 31 1.89 10.88 29.69
N LEU A 32 2.91 10.67 28.86
CA LEU A 32 2.77 10.69 27.41
C LEU A 32 2.00 9.45 26.89
N THR A 33 2.19 8.28 27.51
CA THR A 33 1.52 7.02 27.14
C THR A 33 0.10 6.93 27.71
N ARG A 34 -0.14 7.43 28.93
CA ARG A 34 -1.48 7.50 29.51
C ARG A 34 -2.31 8.65 28.96
N SER A 35 -1.66 9.73 28.54
CA SER A 35 -2.37 10.83 27.91
C SER A 35 -2.71 10.43 26.49
N TYR A 36 -4.00 10.17 26.26
CA TYR A 36 -4.54 9.94 24.92
C TYR A 36 -4.24 11.08 23.93
N LEU A 37 -3.71 12.21 24.41
CA LEU A 37 -3.24 13.32 23.59
C LEU A 37 -2.20 12.92 22.54
N ILE A 38 -1.36 11.91 22.77
CA ILE A 38 -0.41 11.46 21.74
C ILE A 38 -1.11 10.76 20.56
N PHE A 39 -2.27 10.14 20.80
CA PHE A 39 -3.07 9.54 19.74
C PHE A 39 -3.75 10.58 18.88
N ILE A 40 -4.03 11.79 19.38
CA ILE A 40 -4.69 12.84 18.59
C ILE A 40 -3.89 13.20 17.32
N PRO A 41 -2.62 13.62 17.39
CA PRO A 41 -1.84 13.95 16.20
C PRO A 41 -1.62 12.72 15.31
N ILE A 42 -1.47 11.52 15.90
CA ILE A 42 -1.33 10.26 15.15
C ILE A 42 -2.60 9.97 14.35
N ILE A 43 -3.78 10.05 14.98
CA ILE A 43 -5.09 9.83 14.35
C ILE A 43 -5.33 10.90 13.28
N VAL A 44 -5.04 12.17 13.57
CA VAL A 44 -5.18 13.26 12.58
C VAL A 44 -4.26 13.00 11.38
N MET A 45 -2.99 12.64 11.60
CA MET A 45 -2.10 12.28 10.50
C MET A 45 -2.59 11.06 9.73
N TYR A 46 -3.10 10.04 10.43
CA TYR A 46 -3.65 8.84 9.81
C TYR A 46 -4.87 9.16 8.94
N ILE A 47 -5.78 10.02 9.40
CA ILE A 47 -6.94 10.48 8.63
C ILE A 47 -6.48 11.28 7.41
N LEU A 48 -5.58 12.24 7.57
CA LEU A 48 -5.04 13.02 6.45
C LEU A 48 -4.36 12.14 5.40
N PHE A 49 -3.65 11.12 5.87
CA PHE A 49 -3.02 10.12 5.02
C PHE A 49 -4.05 9.26 4.29
N LEU A 50 -5.10 8.80 4.97
CA LEU A 50 -6.20 8.02 4.38
C LEU A 50 -6.92 8.85 3.31
N ILE A 51 -7.15 10.15 3.58
CA ILE A 51 -7.70 11.09 2.60
C ILE A 51 -6.76 11.23 1.40
N ALA A 52 -5.45 11.41 1.61
CA ALA A 52 -4.48 11.50 0.52
C ALA A 52 -4.46 10.23 -0.34
N MET A 53 -4.54 9.06 0.30
CA MET A 53 -4.64 7.77 -0.39
C MET A 53 -5.93 7.66 -1.20
N ILE A 54 -7.08 8.05 -0.63
CA ILE A 54 -8.38 8.05 -1.32
C ILE A 54 -8.32 8.99 -2.54
N ILE A 55 -7.79 10.21 -2.39
CA ILE A 55 -7.63 11.17 -3.48
C ILE A 55 -6.75 10.56 -4.58
N GLU A 56 -5.66 9.89 -4.21
CA GLU A 56 -4.76 9.23 -5.17
C GLU A 56 -5.46 8.06 -5.88
N ILE A 57 -6.25 7.25 -5.18
CA ILE A 57 -7.08 6.20 -5.80
C ILE A 57 -8.10 6.81 -6.77
N PHE A 58 -8.76 7.91 -6.40
CA PHE A 58 -9.69 8.61 -7.29
C PHE A 58 -9.00 9.24 -8.50
N SER A 59 -7.77 9.73 -8.34
CA SER A 59 -6.95 10.24 -9.44
C SER A 59 -6.48 9.10 -10.36
N LEU A 60 -6.09 7.97 -9.78
CA LEU A 60 -5.74 6.74 -10.48
C LEU A 60 -6.94 6.07 -11.11
N ASN A 61 -8.18 6.34 -10.68
CA ASN A 61 -9.39 5.69 -11.19
C ASN A 61 -9.61 5.92 -12.69
N ASN A 62 -9.00 6.92 -13.34
CA ASN A 62 -9.01 7.01 -14.80
C ASN A 62 -8.12 5.96 -15.50
N THR A 63 -7.12 5.42 -14.79
CA THR A 63 -6.14 4.42 -15.29
C THR A 63 -6.40 3.03 -14.70
N PHE A 64 -6.77 2.97 -13.43
CA PHE A 64 -7.03 1.78 -12.64
C PHE A 64 -8.42 1.19 -12.93
N SER A 65 -9.43 2.01 -13.28
CA SER A 65 -10.71 1.47 -13.77
C SER A 65 -10.54 0.69 -15.07
N ILE A 66 -9.64 1.10 -15.96
CA ILE A 66 -9.30 0.38 -17.19
C ILE A 66 -8.59 -0.95 -16.87
N ALA A 67 -7.74 -0.98 -15.84
CA ALA A 67 -7.06 -2.18 -15.38
C ALA A 67 -7.99 -3.16 -14.63
N ILE A 68 -8.89 -2.65 -13.77
CA ILE A 68 -9.88 -3.44 -13.02
C ILE A 68 -10.97 -4.01 -13.92
N ARG A 69 -11.48 -3.24 -14.91
CA ARG A 69 -12.50 -3.74 -15.86
C ARG A 69 -12.00 -4.94 -16.68
N ASN A 70 -10.68 -5.07 -16.79
CA ASN A 70 -10.01 -6.17 -17.49
C ASN A 70 -9.47 -7.24 -16.54
N ILE A 71 -9.77 -7.19 -15.24
CA ILE A 71 -9.50 -8.32 -14.34
C ILE A 71 -10.49 -9.41 -14.75
N PRO A 72 -10.01 -10.55 -15.30
CA PRO A 72 -10.89 -11.66 -15.61
C PRO A 72 -11.58 -12.07 -14.30
N THR A 73 -12.89 -12.22 -14.31
CA THR A 73 -13.64 -12.87 -13.23
C THR A 73 -13.21 -14.33 -13.17
N VAL A 74 -12.06 -14.59 -12.53
CA VAL A 74 -11.52 -15.94 -12.37
C VAL A 74 -12.27 -16.60 -11.21
N PRO A 75 -12.75 -17.85 -11.38
CA PRO A 75 -13.36 -18.61 -10.28
C PRO A 75 -12.40 -18.71 -9.09
N SER A 76 -12.97 -18.82 -7.89
CA SER A 76 -12.36 -18.76 -6.55
C SER A 76 -11.17 -19.68 -6.26
N ASP A 77 -10.74 -20.47 -7.24
CA ASP A 77 -9.86 -21.61 -7.06
C ASP A 77 -8.39 -21.23 -7.32
N ASN A 78 -8.15 -20.05 -7.90
CA ASN A 78 -6.83 -19.51 -8.15
C ASN A 78 -6.65 -18.15 -7.46
N LEU A 79 -5.85 -18.12 -6.39
CA LEU A 79 -5.42 -16.90 -5.67
C LEU A 79 -4.38 -16.06 -6.44
N GLN A 80 -3.79 -16.64 -7.48
CA GLN A 80 -2.74 -16.01 -8.28
C GLN A 80 -3.10 -14.64 -8.89
N PRO A 81 -4.32 -14.41 -9.42
CA PRO A 81 -4.74 -13.11 -9.94
C PRO A 81 -4.81 -12.03 -8.85
N VAL A 82 -5.25 -12.40 -7.64
CA VAL A 82 -5.28 -11.51 -6.48
C VAL A 82 -3.86 -11.16 -6.05
N LEU A 83 -2.97 -12.15 -5.97
CA LEU A 83 -1.54 -11.93 -5.71
C LEU A 83 -0.92 -10.98 -6.74
N ASN A 84 -1.19 -11.18 -8.03
CA ASN A 84 -0.69 -10.32 -9.09
C ASN A 84 -1.25 -8.89 -9.02
N ALA A 85 -2.52 -8.72 -8.63
CA ALA A 85 -3.13 -7.41 -8.44
C ALA A 85 -2.50 -6.67 -7.25
N ILE A 86 -2.28 -7.36 -6.13
CA ILE A 86 -1.57 -6.84 -4.96
C ILE A 86 -0.14 -6.47 -5.34
N GLN A 87 0.55 -7.33 -6.09
CA GLN A 87 1.92 -7.10 -6.53
C GLN A 87 2.04 -5.85 -7.44
N ARG A 88 1.11 -5.65 -8.38
CA ARG A 88 1.03 -4.42 -9.18
C ARG A 88 0.73 -3.18 -8.34
N GLY A 89 -0.01 -3.33 -7.24
CA GLY A 89 -0.24 -2.24 -6.29
C GLY A 89 1.05 -1.75 -5.63
N PHE A 90 2.00 -2.65 -5.39
CA PHE A 90 3.31 -2.32 -4.80
C PHE A 90 4.33 -1.76 -5.79
N ASP A 91 4.08 -1.86 -7.10
CA ASP A 91 4.94 -1.25 -8.13
C ASP A 91 4.84 0.29 -8.14
N VAL A 92 3.82 0.85 -7.48
CA VAL A 92 3.66 2.30 -7.34
C VAL A 92 4.42 2.79 -6.09
N PRO A 93 5.45 3.65 -6.23
CA PRO A 93 6.26 4.10 -5.09
C PRO A 93 5.45 4.80 -3.99
N SER A 94 4.38 5.50 -4.35
CA SER A 94 3.48 6.15 -3.39
C SER A 94 2.71 5.13 -2.54
N ALA A 95 2.27 4.01 -3.12
CA ALA A 95 1.59 2.93 -2.40
C ALA A 95 2.52 2.19 -1.42
N LEU A 96 3.80 2.03 -1.77
CA LEU A 96 4.81 1.48 -0.85
C LEU A 96 5.00 2.42 0.35
N LEU A 97 5.15 3.72 0.08
CA LEU A 97 5.30 4.74 1.12
C LEU A 97 4.06 4.79 2.01
N SER A 98 2.88 4.63 1.41
CA SER A 98 1.60 4.63 2.10
C SER A 98 1.47 3.42 3.03
N ALA A 99 1.81 2.22 2.54
CA ALA A 99 1.88 1.02 3.37
C ALA A 99 2.88 1.18 4.52
N LEU A 100 4.06 1.76 4.25
CA LEU A 100 5.05 2.03 5.28
C LEU A 100 4.48 2.94 6.37
N LEU A 101 3.89 4.09 6.01
CA LEU A 101 3.25 5.00 6.97
C LEU A 101 2.18 4.31 7.83
N ALA A 102 1.32 3.52 7.20
CA ALA A 102 0.27 2.81 7.92
C ALA A 102 0.87 1.81 8.93
N THR A 103 1.89 1.07 8.51
CA THR A 103 2.57 0.10 9.40
C THR A 103 3.29 0.80 10.55
N THR A 104 3.92 1.96 10.34
CA THR A 104 4.58 2.68 11.44
C THR A 104 3.56 3.19 12.44
N VAL A 105 2.46 3.81 11.99
CA VAL A 105 1.40 4.27 12.90
C VAL A 105 0.84 3.12 13.74
N LEU A 106 0.58 1.98 13.11
CA LEU A 106 0.04 0.80 13.77
C LEU A 106 1.06 0.19 14.76
N ASP A 107 2.34 0.19 14.39
CA ASP A 107 3.44 -0.26 15.27
C ASP A 107 3.56 0.62 16.53
N LEU A 108 3.46 1.95 16.41
CA LEU A 108 3.50 2.84 17.57
C LEU A 108 2.29 2.61 18.50
N ALA A 109 1.09 2.45 17.93
CA ALA A 109 -0.10 2.15 18.70
C ALA A 109 0.02 0.80 19.42
N ALA A 110 0.53 -0.23 18.73
CA ALA A 110 0.80 -1.54 19.31
C ALA A 110 1.86 -1.47 20.42
N GLY A 111 2.92 -0.67 20.24
CA GLY A 111 3.96 -0.45 21.23
C GLY A 111 3.43 0.18 22.53
N ILE A 112 2.56 1.20 22.42
CA ILE A 112 1.90 1.83 23.59
C ILE A 112 1.00 0.83 24.33
N LEU A 113 0.18 0.07 23.58
CA LEU A 113 -0.70 -0.93 24.19
C LEU A 113 0.11 -2.03 24.89
N ALA A 114 1.15 -2.53 24.22
CA ALA A 114 2.04 -3.54 24.78
C ALA A 114 2.79 -3.03 26.01
N SER A 115 3.26 -1.76 26.03
CA SER A 115 3.92 -1.19 27.20
C SER A 115 2.98 -1.11 28.40
N ASN A 116 1.73 -0.67 28.18
CA ASN A 116 0.74 -0.54 29.24
C ASN A 116 0.38 -1.92 29.84
N GLU A 117 0.22 -2.94 29.00
CA GLU A 117 -0.07 -4.30 29.47
C GLU A 117 1.12 -4.92 30.20
N MET A 118 2.36 -4.69 29.72
CA MET A 118 3.57 -5.16 30.42
C MET A 118 3.74 -4.52 31.79
N GLU A 119 3.40 -3.24 31.95
CA GLU A 119 3.39 -2.55 33.24
C GLU A 119 2.31 -3.11 34.17
N ARG A 120 1.09 -3.32 33.65
CA ARG A 120 -0.01 -3.94 34.39
C ARG A 120 0.34 -5.33 34.92
N LEU A 121 1.12 -6.10 34.15
CA LEU A 121 1.59 -7.43 34.53
C LEU A 121 2.83 -7.41 35.45
N GLY A 122 3.38 -6.23 35.78
CA GLY A 122 4.58 -6.12 36.60
C GLY A 122 5.83 -6.69 35.94
N THR A 123 5.90 -6.64 34.60
CA THR A 123 6.99 -7.23 33.83
C THR A 123 8.33 -6.53 34.14
N PRO A 124 9.45 -7.26 34.30
CA PRO A 124 10.76 -6.65 34.49
C PRO A 124 11.13 -5.72 33.33
N VAL A 125 11.70 -4.55 33.65
CA VAL A 125 12.05 -3.51 32.67
C VAL A 125 12.92 -4.02 31.52
N ARG A 126 13.85 -4.95 31.80
CA ARG A 126 14.72 -5.54 30.75
C ARG A 126 13.92 -6.30 29.70
N THR A 127 12.95 -7.10 30.14
CA THR A 127 12.07 -7.86 29.25
C THR A 127 11.16 -6.93 28.46
N GLN A 128 10.63 -5.89 29.12
CA GLN A 128 9.83 -4.87 28.45
C GLN A 128 10.60 -4.16 27.33
N ARG A 129 11.83 -3.72 27.61
CA ARG A 129 12.71 -3.10 26.61
C ARG A 129 13.03 -4.03 25.44
N ALA A 130 13.30 -5.31 25.72
CA ALA A 130 13.60 -6.29 24.68
C ALA A 130 12.38 -6.54 23.78
N MET A 131 11.19 -6.65 24.35
CA MET A 131 9.95 -6.87 23.61
C MET A 131 9.57 -5.64 22.77
N LEU A 132 9.71 -4.45 23.34
CA LEU A 132 9.58 -3.18 22.63
C LEU A 132 10.58 -3.11 21.46
N ALA A 133 11.89 -3.33 21.70
CA ALA A 133 12.88 -3.32 20.63
C ALA A 133 12.56 -4.33 19.51
N ALA A 134 12.04 -5.52 19.86
CA ALA A 134 11.62 -6.52 18.89
C ALA A 134 10.43 -6.06 18.04
N MET A 135 9.41 -5.43 18.64
CA MET A 135 8.28 -4.86 17.90
C MET A 135 8.73 -3.75 16.95
N PHE A 136 9.54 -2.80 17.43
CA PHE A 136 10.09 -1.73 16.59
C PHE A 136 10.87 -2.25 15.38
N LEU A 137 11.65 -3.32 15.58
CA LEU A 137 12.44 -3.94 14.50
C LEU A 137 11.59 -4.77 13.55
N LEU A 138 10.41 -5.25 13.96
CA LEU A 138 9.57 -6.12 13.16
C LEU A 138 9.17 -5.46 11.83
N GLY A 139 8.83 -4.17 11.84
CA GLY A 139 8.50 -3.41 10.64
C GLY A 139 9.68 -3.30 9.65
N PRO A 140 10.81 -2.68 10.03
CA PRO A 140 12.00 -2.56 9.18
C PRO A 140 12.57 -3.90 8.72
N VAL A 141 12.61 -4.91 9.61
CA VAL A 141 13.09 -6.26 9.25
C VAL A 141 12.14 -6.93 8.26
N GLY A 142 10.82 -6.82 8.46
CA GLY A 142 9.83 -7.32 7.50
C GLY A 142 9.98 -6.69 6.12
N MET A 143 10.18 -5.37 6.07
CA MET A 143 10.44 -4.65 4.82
C MET A 143 11.76 -5.07 4.16
N LEU A 144 12.83 -5.26 4.95
CA LEU A 144 14.11 -5.74 4.43
C LEU A 144 13.97 -7.14 3.82
N VAL A 145 13.31 -8.06 4.52
CA VAL A 145 13.05 -9.43 4.04
C VAL A 145 12.21 -9.39 2.76
N PHE A 146 11.18 -8.54 2.71
CA PHE A 146 10.36 -8.33 1.52
C PHE A 146 11.18 -7.79 0.35
N ALA A 147 12.00 -6.76 0.57
CA ALA A 147 12.84 -6.17 -0.46
C ALA A 147 13.85 -7.19 -1.04
N ILE A 148 14.48 -8.00 -0.18
CA ILE A 148 15.39 -9.07 -0.60
C ILE A 148 14.64 -10.12 -1.43
N TRP A 149 13.47 -10.55 -0.96
CA TRP A 149 12.62 -11.49 -1.69
C TRP A 149 12.18 -10.94 -3.05
N HIS A 150 11.78 -9.67 -3.10
CA HIS A 150 11.35 -8.99 -4.32
C HIS A 150 12.49 -8.87 -5.34
N LEU A 151 13.68 -8.41 -4.90
CA LEU A 151 14.88 -8.34 -5.75
C LEU A 151 15.29 -9.72 -6.28
N ARG A 152 15.13 -10.78 -5.49
CA ARG A 152 15.44 -12.15 -5.93
C ARG A 152 14.49 -12.63 -7.03
N ASN A 153 13.22 -12.26 -6.97
CA ASN A 153 12.20 -12.70 -7.93
C ASN A 153 12.17 -11.86 -9.21
N GLN A 154 12.79 -10.68 -9.21
CA GLN A 154 12.94 -9.85 -10.40
C GLN A 154 14.04 -10.32 -11.37
N ARG A 155 14.75 -11.42 -11.09
CA ARG A 155 15.78 -11.92 -12.00
C ARG A 155 15.15 -12.20 -13.36
N PRO A 156 15.57 -11.50 -14.43
CA PRO A 156 14.98 -11.65 -15.75
C PRO A 156 15.10 -13.11 -16.16
N THR A 157 13.98 -13.71 -16.55
CA THR A 157 13.98 -14.95 -17.33
C THR A 157 14.96 -14.73 -18.47
N ALA A 158 16.08 -15.47 -18.44
CA ALA A 158 17.15 -15.33 -19.42
C ALA A 158 16.54 -15.27 -20.82
N THR A 159 16.90 -14.21 -21.53
CA THR A 159 16.61 -13.95 -22.94
C THR A 159 16.40 -15.27 -23.66
N GLN A 160 15.15 -15.57 -24.03
CA GLN A 160 14.89 -16.66 -24.97
C GLN A 160 15.83 -16.41 -26.16
N PRO A 161 16.71 -17.38 -26.50
CA PRO A 161 17.56 -17.22 -27.67
C PRO A 161 16.64 -16.89 -28.84
N PRO A 162 17.04 -15.97 -29.74
CA PRO A 162 16.21 -15.54 -30.85
C PRO A 162 15.67 -16.79 -31.53
N VAL A 163 14.34 -16.97 -31.48
CA VAL A 163 13.65 -18.03 -32.20
C VAL A 163 14.16 -17.91 -33.62
N GLY A 164 14.94 -18.92 -34.02
CA GLY A 164 15.55 -18.98 -35.33
C GLY A 164 14.48 -18.62 -36.34
N SER A 165 14.84 -17.70 -37.23
CA SER A 165 14.11 -17.32 -38.41
C SER A 165 13.86 -18.55 -39.29
N GLY A 166 12.90 -19.38 -38.89
CA GLY A 166 12.30 -20.37 -39.75
C GLY A 166 11.48 -19.60 -40.76
N GLY A 167 12.04 -19.40 -41.95
CA GLY A 167 11.37 -18.75 -43.06
C GLY A 167 10.08 -19.49 -43.39
N SER A 168 8.95 -18.92 -42.96
CA SER A 168 7.66 -19.16 -43.56
C SER A 168 7.40 -18.03 -44.55
N THR A 169 7.55 -18.35 -45.83
CA THR A 169 7.01 -17.58 -46.95
C THR A 169 5.59 -17.07 -46.65
N PRO A 170 5.28 -15.79 -46.91
CA PRO A 170 3.95 -15.26 -46.67
C PRO A 170 2.93 -15.94 -47.60
N PRO A 171 1.79 -16.43 -47.08
CA PRO A 171 0.66 -16.74 -47.94
C PRO A 171 0.13 -15.43 -48.53
N SER A 172 0.02 -15.44 -49.85
CA SER A 172 -0.55 -14.39 -50.70
C SER A 172 -1.84 -13.80 -50.12
N THR A 173 -1.83 -12.47 -50.01
CA THR A 173 -2.94 -11.59 -49.67
C THR A 173 -4.13 -11.80 -50.62
N PRO A 174 -5.35 -12.06 -50.13
CA PRO A 174 -6.56 -11.74 -50.88
C PRO A 174 -6.90 -10.27 -50.59
N SER A 175 -6.76 -9.45 -51.63
CA SER A 175 -7.35 -8.11 -51.71
C SER A 175 -8.87 -8.20 -51.62
N ILE A 176 -9.44 -7.82 -50.47
CA ILE A 176 -10.88 -7.58 -50.34
C ILE A 176 -11.08 -6.07 -50.29
N SER A 177 -11.45 -5.54 -51.44
CA SER A 177 -12.05 -4.22 -51.61
C SER A 177 -13.47 -4.20 -51.02
N SER A 178 -13.91 -2.99 -50.64
CA SER A 178 -15.31 -2.58 -50.38
C SER A 178 -15.85 -2.95 -48.99
N ALA A 179 -16.65 -2.14 -48.29
CA ALA A 179 -17.37 -0.93 -48.66
C ALA A 179 -17.67 -0.09 -47.41
N THR A 180 -17.65 1.22 -47.61
CA THR A 180 -18.28 2.26 -46.80
C THR A 180 -19.71 1.91 -46.40
N SER A 181 -20.04 2.05 -45.11
CA SER A 181 -21.40 2.20 -44.62
C SER A 181 -21.39 3.09 -43.38
N ILE A 182 -21.69 4.36 -43.60
CA ILE A 182 -21.91 5.39 -42.58
C ILE A 182 -23.33 5.16 -42.04
N GLY A 183 -23.43 4.52 -40.88
CA GLY A 183 -24.68 4.36 -40.13
C GLY A 183 -24.83 5.47 -39.11
N SER A 184 -25.52 6.54 -39.50
CA SER A 184 -25.99 7.63 -38.63
C SER A 184 -27.31 7.22 -37.97
N ALA A 185 -27.34 7.14 -36.64
CA ALA A 185 -28.55 6.97 -35.80
C ALA A 185 -28.11 7.13 -34.33
N ASN A 186 -28.81 7.77 -33.41
CA ASN A 186 -30.01 8.59 -33.42
C ASN A 186 -29.98 9.32 -32.06
N THR A 187 -30.18 10.62 -32.04
CA THR A 187 -30.15 11.46 -30.83
C THR A 187 -31.48 11.31 -30.10
N GLY A 188 -31.51 10.47 -29.06
CA GLY A 188 -32.64 10.32 -28.16
C GLY A 188 -32.54 11.30 -26.99
N GLU A 189 -33.11 12.48 -27.17
CA GLU A 189 -33.31 13.51 -26.14
C GLU A 189 -34.45 13.06 -25.21
N VAL A 190 -34.12 12.65 -23.97
CA VAL A 190 -35.13 12.33 -22.94
C VAL A 190 -35.21 13.50 -21.96
N ASN A 191 -36.24 14.31 -22.16
CA ASN A 191 -36.66 15.41 -21.30
C ASN A 191 -37.41 14.84 -20.08
N VAL A 192 -36.86 14.97 -18.87
CA VAL A 192 -37.56 14.63 -17.62
C VAL A 192 -37.85 15.91 -16.86
N ALA A 193 -39.15 16.20 -16.73
CA ALA A 193 -39.69 17.31 -15.97
C ALA A 193 -39.48 17.13 -14.45
N PRO A 194 -39.32 18.21 -13.67
CA PRO A 194 -39.30 18.15 -12.21
C PRO A 194 -40.73 18.06 -11.65
N GLY A 195 -40.97 17.02 -10.86
CA GLY A 195 -42.16 16.90 -10.02
C GLY A 195 -41.99 17.70 -8.72
N SER A 196 -43.08 18.40 -8.39
CA SER A 196 -43.35 19.25 -7.21
C SER A 196 -43.23 18.56 -5.86
#